data_AF-A0A936MEU6-F1
#
_entry.id   AF-A0A936MEU6-F1
#
_cell.length_a   1.000
_cell.length_b   1.000
_cell.length_c   1.000
_cell.angle_alpha   90.00
_cell.angle_beta   90.00
_cell.angle_gamma   90.00
#
_symmetry.space_group_name_H-M   'P 1'
#
loop_
_entity.id
_entity.type
_entity.pdbx_description
1 polymer ?
#
loop_
_entity_poly.entity_id
_entity_poly.type
_entity_poly.pdbx_seq_one_letter_code
_entity_poly.pdbx_strand_id
1 'polypeptide(L)'
;MQFLLTILVFGFTLSVCFAQTDRLDSTTKILTPTTGTPQPLSTLPQEGELNVVKFTGNSYFSSSALQDVVSSLPSDLSFAHRIFRFYYRQLTINPYTPQPLEDALGVAVKNYEEEYRYFDQAGAENDVLTLTDVYNQFGFHDATVSYSYDFDTTDKVNVLTFSITENKQYTIDTLLYTGLESLPIDLLREIQALLPDVKGNFFNEPALKSTADAITNFLHNNGYYYSHYEQPVVHSSSLLSSDSVVIPFILGNRCVIGPIYVKSDFKDQNPISDFLIRRMLDIHEGDWYRRNLLSSSQSNLYNLATFDLVAIDTLSIRHGATVDTLVMQLFLQYRKQKEIVIAPFLNHTTYDNFTNFGFEASFQHRNLFGAAQNVSIYGRYVLQDFSLLTRPHSIAQEYQIGGLFSQPLLFEIGAAKVAFSLQTSYSYRYLMSGLATQKIPLNMTLFPLRLTFPINFPSYTFFNSFTFEYFTELQQLHNFLDVSVDMLLTPKPCRLSSCSSLSCSFWTY
;
A
#
# COMPACT_ATOMS: atom_id res chain seq x y z
N MET A 1 15.88 -13.95 -52.28
CA MET A 1 14.56 -13.52 -51.78
C MET A 1 14.59 -13.62 -50.26
N GLN A 2 14.58 -12.51 -49.53
CA GLN A 2 14.37 -12.53 -48.08
C GLN A 2 12.92 -12.97 -47.83
N PHE A 3 12.73 -14.20 -47.33
CA PHE A 3 11.43 -14.63 -46.83
C PHE A 3 11.23 -13.98 -45.46
N LEU A 4 10.28 -13.05 -45.40
CA LEU A 4 9.85 -12.35 -44.20
C LEU A 4 8.72 -13.15 -43.55
N LEU A 5 8.93 -13.66 -42.34
CA LEU A 5 7.88 -14.28 -41.53
C LEU A 5 7.27 -13.20 -40.62
N THR A 6 6.00 -12.87 -40.86
CA THR A 6 5.22 -11.94 -40.03
C THR A 6 4.18 -12.74 -39.25
N ILE A 7 4.20 -12.63 -37.93
CA ILE A 7 3.22 -13.25 -37.04
C ILE A 7 2.35 -12.13 -36.48
N LEU A 8 1.03 -12.31 -36.56
CA LEU A 8 0.06 -11.34 -36.07
C LEU A 8 -0.85 -12.04 -35.06
N VAL A 9 -0.80 -11.59 -33.81
CA VAL A 9 -1.64 -12.09 -32.72
C VAL A 9 -2.70 -11.05 -32.39
N PHE A 10 -3.97 -11.49 -32.36
CA PHE A 10 -5.10 -10.70 -31.91
C PHE A 10 -5.62 -11.28 -30.60
N GLY A 11 -6.01 -10.42 -29.66
CA GLY A 11 -6.77 -10.86 -28.50
C GLY A 11 -7.71 -9.79 -27.97
N PHE A 12 -8.73 -10.28 -27.28
CA PHE A 12 -9.74 -9.47 -26.62
C PHE A 12 -9.83 -9.92 -25.17
N THR A 13 -9.75 -8.98 -24.24
CA THR A 13 -9.84 -9.24 -22.81
C THR A 13 -10.95 -8.39 -22.20
N LEU A 14 -11.76 -9.06 -21.38
CA LEU A 14 -12.79 -8.43 -20.57
C LEU A 14 -12.44 -8.63 -19.11
N SER A 15 -12.26 -7.54 -18.37
CA SER A 15 -12.01 -7.58 -16.94
C SER A 15 -13.10 -6.82 -16.19
N VAL A 16 -13.61 -7.46 -15.14
CA VAL A 16 -14.64 -6.93 -14.24
C VAL A 16 -14.06 -6.95 -12.84
N CYS A 17 -13.97 -5.77 -12.22
CA CYS A 17 -13.45 -5.66 -10.86
C CYS A 17 -14.61 -5.52 -9.87
N PHE A 18 -14.67 -6.44 -8.91
CA PHE A 18 -15.66 -6.42 -7.84
C PHE A 18 -15.22 -5.46 -6.72
N ALA A 19 -16.19 -4.87 -6.04
CA ALA A 19 -15.93 -4.08 -4.85
C ALA A 19 -15.32 -4.96 -3.75
N GLN A 20 -14.03 -4.77 -3.49
CA GLN A 20 -13.33 -5.40 -2.39
C GLN A 20 -13.32 -4.43 -1.20
N THR A 21 -13.96 -4.83 -0.10
CA THR A 21 -13.87 -4.10 1.17
C THR A 21 -12.51 -4.41 1.80
N ASP A 22 -11.49 -3.68 1.39
CA ASP A 22 -10.16 -3.79 1.98
C ASP A 22 -10.10 -3.00 3.29
N ARG A 23 -9.78 -3.74 4.36
CA ARG A 23 -9.42 -3.24 5.68
C ARG A 23 -8.00 -2.70 5.59
N LEU A 24 -7.84 -1.39 5.75
CA LEU A 24 -6.55 -0.71 5.77
C LEU A 24 -5.80 -1.02 7.07
N ASP A 25 -4.87 -1.96 7.02
CA ASP A 25 -3.76 -2.04 8.00
C ASP A 25 -2.60 -1.22 7.45
N SER A 26 -2.35 -0.06 8.07
CA SER A 26 -1.22 0.80 7.77
C SER A 26 -0.36 0.98 9.02
N THR A 27 0.74 0.24 9.10
CA THR A 27 1.85 0.54 10.02
C THR A 27 3.13 0.68 9.21
N THR A 28 3.54 1.92 9.00
CA THR A 28 4.92 2.26 8.65
C THR A 28 5.20 3.66 9.21
N LYS A 29 5.63 3.71 10.48
CA LYS A 29 6.17 4.93 11.08
C LYS A 29 7.63 5.07 10.66
N ILE A 30 7.92 6.14 9.94
CA ILE A 30 9.27 6.62 9.66
C ILE A 30 9.76 7.34 10.94
N LEU A 31 10.77 6.79 11.60
CA LEU A 31 11.42 7.44 12.75
C LEU A 31 12.46 8.44 12.22
N THR A 32 12.41 9.67 12.75
CA THR A 32 13.38 10.73 12.47
C THR A 32 14.38 10.76 13.63
N PRO A 33 15.70 10.86 13.38
CA PRO A 33 16.69 10.80 14.45
C PRO A 33 16.73 12.14 15.20
N THR A 34 16.42 12.12 16.50
CA THR A 34 16.68 13.22 17.42
C THR A 34 18.09 13.11 17.98
N THR A 35 18.87 14.17 17.78
CA THR A 35 20.23 14.38 18.26
C THR A 35 20.26 14.48 19.79
N GLY A 36 20.81 13.45 20.44
CA GLY A 36 21.20 13.47 21.85
C GLY A 36 22.71 13.26 21.99
N THR A 37 23.34 14.05 22.84
CA THR A 37 24.79 14.03 23.09
C THR A 37 25.25 12.68 23.68
N PRO A 38 26.29 12.03 23.14
CA PRO A 38 26.70 10.70 23.59
C PRO A 38 27.41 10.77 24.95
N GLN A 39 26.85 10.11 25.95
CA GLN A 39 27.56 9.75 27.18
C GLN A 39 28.37 8.45 26.94
N PRO A 40 29.53 8.28 27.59
CA PRO A 40 30.40 7.13 27.35
C PRO A 40 29.85 5.84 27.97
N LEU A 41 29.80 4.78 27.15
CA LEU A 41 29.39 3.41 27.49
C LEU A 41 30.32 2.75 28.52
N SER A 42 29.74 2.07 29.50
CA SER A 42 30.44 1.21 30.48
C SER A 42 30.63 -0.23 29.92
N THR A 43 31.62 -0.95 30.45
CA THR A 43 32.23 -2.16 29.84
C THR A 43 31.93 -3.49 30.57
N LEU A 44 30.75 -3.66 31.16
CA LEU A 44 30.30 -4.92 31.81
C LEU A 44 28.86 -5.25 31.35
N PRO A 45 28.33 -6.50 31.48
CA PRO A 45 27.07 -6.91 30.85
C PRO A 45 26.02 -5.84 31.12
N GLN A 46 25.52 -5.24 30.04
CA GLN A 46 24.80 -3.98 30.02
C GLN A 46 23.76 -3.92 31.13
N GLU A 47 24.09 -3.22 32.22
CA GLU A 47 23.16 -2.91 33.29
C GLU A 47 22.03 -2.09 32.65
N GLY A 48 20.87 -2.73 32.45
CA GLY A 48 19.70 -2.08 31.88
C GLY A 48 19.33 -2.43 30.44
N GLU A 49 20.09 -3.24 29.67
CA GLU A 49 19.65 -3.66 28.32
C GLU A 49 18.37 -4.49 28.44
N LEU A 50 17.28 -4.09 27.81
CA LEU A 50 16.05 -4.86 27.79
C LEU A 50 16.14 -5.97 26.72
N ASN A 51 16.40 -7.21 27.16
CA ASN A 51 16.59 -8.32 26.22
C ASN A 51 15.28 -9.03 25.88
N VAL A 52 14.37 -9.18 26.84
CA VAL A 52 13.14 -9.96 26.68
C VAL A 52 11.98 -9.25 27.37
N VAL A 53 10.83 -9.21 26.69
CA VAL A 53 9.55 -8.81 27.28
C VAL A 53 8.65 -10.03 27.32
N LYS A 54 8.14 -10.38 28.50
CA LYS A 54 7.26 -11.53 28.72
C LYS A 54 5.92 -11.05 29.25
N PHE A 55 4.86 -11.74 28.84
CA PHE A 55 3.51 -11.56 29.36
C PHE A 55 3.09 -12.85 30.05
N THR A 56 2.52 -12.74 31.24
CA THR A 56 2.01 -13.87 32.01
C THR A 56 0.59 -13.59 32.48
N GLY A 57 -0.24 -14.64 32.56
CA GLY A 57 -1.65 -14.52 32.97
C GLY A 57 -2.60 -13.99 31.88
N ASN A 58 -2.11 -13.80 30.65
CA ASN A 58 -2.92 -13.51 29.47
C ASN A 58 -3.51 -14.80 28.87
N SER A 59 -4.84 -14.93 28.92
CA SER A 59 -5.59 -16.04 28.32
C SER A 59 -6.42 -15.59 27.13
N TYR A 60 -6.88 -14.33 27.14
CA TYR A 60 -7.69 -13.76 26.07
C TYR A 60 -6.84 -13.27 24.89
N PHE A 61 -5.76 -12.52 25.16
CA PHE A 61 -4.82 -12.04 24.14
C PHE A 61 -3.57 -12.92 24.03
N SER A 62 -3.05 -13.09 22.82
CA SER A 62 -1.72 -13.69 22.63
C SER A 62 -0.63 -12.73 23.09
N SER A 63 0.50 -13.27 23.56
CA SER A 63 1.65 -12.45 23.98
C SER A 63 2.20 -11.59 22.84
N SER A 64 2.08 -12.04 21.58
CA SER A 64 2.46 -11.25 20.41
C SER A 64 1.56 -10.02 20.22
N ALA A 65 0.24 -10.18 20.39
CA ALA A 65 -0.70 -9.08 20.26
C ALA A 65 -0.48 -8.01 21.35
N LEU A 66 -0.16 -8.44 22.57
CA LEU A 66 0.20 -7.52 23.66
C LEU A 66 1.56 -6.83 23.41
N GLN A 67 2.50 -7.52 22.76
CA GLN A 67 3.79 -6.94 22.42
C GLN A 67 3.67 -5.79 21.40
N ASP A 68 2.70 -5.84 20.49
CA ASP A 68 2.46 -4.78 19.51
C ASP A 68 1.80 -3.53 20.13
N VAL A 69 1.18 -3.68 21.31
CA VAL A 69 0.52 -2.58 22.04
C VAL A 69 1.50 -1.81 22.92
N VAL A 70 2.49 -2.51 23.47
CA VAL A 70 3.42 -2.02 24.48
C VAL A 70 4.58 -1.25 23.82
N SER A 71 4.99 -0.14 24.43
CA SER A 71 6.11 0.67 23.95
C SER A 71 7.48 0.10 24.33
N SER A 72 7.57 -0.58 25.48
CA SER A 72 8.75 -1.32 25.92
C SER A 72 8.99 -2.52 25.02
N LEU A 73 9.99 -2.41 24.14
CA LEU A 73 10.38 -3.47 23.22
C LEU A 73 11.80 -3.95 23.51
N PRO A 74 12.08 -5.25 23.30
CA PRO A 74 13.44 -5.77 23.46
C PRO A 74 14.38 -5.17 22.40
N SER A 75 15.68 -5.17 22.71
CA SER A 75 16.75 -4.85 21.76
C SER A 75 16.66 -5.76 20.53
N ASP A 76 16.59 -5.16 19.34
CA ASP A 76 16.55 -5.90 18.08
C ASP A 76 17.85 -5.66 17.30
N LEU A 77 18.84 -6.53 17.56
CA LEU A 77 20.17 -6.40 16.99
C LEU A 77 20.18 -6.90 15.55
N SER A 78 20.63 -6.06 14.62
CA SER A 78 20.80 -6.41 13.22
C SER A 78 21.84 -7.52 13.05
N PHE A 79 21.76 -8.25 11.93
CA PHE A 79 22.72 -9.31 11.63
C PHE A 79 24.18 -8.82 11.66
N ALA A 80 24.43 -7.62 11.12
CA ALA A 80 25.74 -6.99 11.12
C ALA A 80 26.22 -6.69 12.55
N HIS A 81 25.36 -6.09 13.39
CA HIS A 81 25.69 -5.81 14.78
C HIS A 81 26.00 -7.09 15.55
N ARG A 82 25.22 -8.17 15.39
CA ARG A 82 25.50 -9.48 16.03
C ARG A 82 26.88 -10.01 15.66
N ILE A 83 27.27 -9.90 14.39
CA ILE A 83 28.61 -10.29 13.90
C ILE A 83 29.70 -9.45 14.54
N PHE A 84 29.61 -8.11 14.44
CA PHE A 84 30.64 -7.22 14.96
C PHE A 84 30.78 -7.36 16.48
N ARG A 85 29.65 -7.46 17.20
CA ARG A 85 29.61 -7.71 18.64
C ARG A 85 30.31 -9.03 19.00
N PHE A 86 30.05 -10.11 18.25
CA PHE A 86 30.70 -11.40 18.49
C PHE A 86 32.23 -11.29 18.33
N TYR A 87 32.71 -10.74 17.21
CA TYR A 87 34.15 -10.61 16.95
C TYR A 87 34.84 -9.65 17.93
N TYR A 88 34.22 -8.51 18.23
CA TYR A 88 34.73 -7.57 19.21
C TYR A 88 34.93 -8.25 20.58
N ARG A 89 33.95 -9.03 21.04
CA ARG A 89 34.05 -9.78 22.31
C ARG A 89 35.13 -10.86 22.31
N GLN A 90 35.27 -11.63 21.22
CA GLN A 90 36.28 -12.68 21.15
C GLN A 90 37.71 -12.11 21.11
N LEU A 91 37.88 -10.98 20.43
CA LEU A 91 39.19 -10.35 20.25
C LEU A 91 39.62 -9.54 21.49
N THR A 92 38.71 -8.87 22.18
CA THR A 92 39.02 -8.19 23.46
C THR A 92 39.48 -9.14 24.57
N ILE A 93 39.03 -10.40 24.56
CA ILE A 93 39.48 -11.44 25.52
C ILE A 93 40.92 -11.90 25.21
N ASN A 94 41.37 -11.81 23.95
CA ASN A 94 42.68 -12.30 23.54
C ASN A 94 43.78 -11.24 23.80
N PRO A 95 44.79 -11.53 24.66
CA PRO A 95 45.86 -10.59 24.96
C PRO A 95 46.75 -10.18 23.77
N TYR A 96 46.68 -10.94 22.66
CA TYR A 96 47.49 -10.71 21.46
C TYR A 96 46.74 -9.97 20.34
N THR A 97 45.53 -9.46 20.60
CA THR A 97 44.78 -8.69 19.60
C THR A 97 45.48 -7.37 19.30
N PRO A 98 45.72 -7.03 18.02
CA PRO A 98 46.27 -5.73 17.65
C PRO A 98 45.30 -4.60 18.03
N GLN A 99 45.76 -3.59 18.78
CA GLN A 99 44.95 -2.45 19.20
C GLN A 99 44.17 -1.76 18.06
N PRO A 100 44.74 -1.52 16.86
CA PRO A 100 43.98 -0.85 15.78
C PRO A 100 42.76 -1.65 15.31
N LEU A 101 42.80 -2.97 15.41
CA LEU A 101 41.68 -3.85 15.04
C LEU A 101 40.59 -3.82 16.12
N GLU A 102 40.99 -3.83 17.38
CA GLU A 102 40.08 -3.69 18.52
C GLU A 102 39.34 -2.35 18.47
N ASP A 103 40.06 -1.25 18.23
CA ASP A 103 39.48 0.10 18.10
C ASP A 103 38.50 0.19 16.92
N ALA A 104 38.88 -0.36 15.76
CA ALA A 104 38.01 -0.35 14.57
C ALA A 104 36.72 -1.16 14.80
N LEU A 105 36.81 -2.32 15.45
CA LEU A 105 35.62 -3.10 15.82
C LEU A 105 34.79 -2.42 16.91
N GLY A 106 35.42 -1.74 17.86
CA GLY A 106 34.75 -0.93 18.87
C GLY A 106 33.93 0.19 18.25
N VAL A 107 34.50 0.93 17.29
CA VAL A 107 33.78 1.95 16.51
C VAL A 107 32.64 1.32 15.70
N ALA A 108 32.89 0.16 15.07
CA ALA A 108 31.85 -0.54 14.31
C ALA A 108 30.66 -0.95 15.18
N VAL A 109 30.89 -1.49 16.39
CA VAL A 109 29.83 -1.83 17.36
C VAL A 109 29.12 -0.57 17.86
N LYS A 110 29.87 0.49 18.16
CA LYS A 110 29.31 1.77 18.62
C LYS A 110 28.38 2.41 17.59
N ASN A 111 28.66 2.27 16.30
CA ASN A 111 27.77 2.77 15.25
C ASN A 111 26.38 2.12 15.26
N TYR A 112 26.20 0.98 15.95
CA TYR A 112 24.92 0.30 16.13
C TYR A 112 24.34 0.46 17.55
N GLU A 113 24.83 1.44 18.33
CA GLU A 113 24.40 1.64 19.72
C GLU A 113 22.89 1.95 19.85
N GLU A 114 22.31 2.60 18.84
CA GLU A 114 20.87 2.92 18.77
C GLU A 114 19.97 1.67 18.66
N GLU A 115 20.52 0.49 18.34
CA GLU A 115 19.76 -0.77 18.32
C GLU A 115 19.54 -1.34 19.74
N TYR A 116 20.32 -0.88 20.73
CA TYR A 116 20.09 -1.26 22.12
C TYR A 116 18.90 -0.51 22.68
N ARG A 117 17.98 -1.27 23.28
CA ARG A 117 16.87 -0.72 24.04
C ARG A 117 17.15 -0.99 25.50
N TYR A 118 16.98 0.03 26.32
CA TYR A 118 17.19 -0.06 27.75
C TYR A 118 15.86 -0.03 28.47
N PHE A 119 15.82 -0.63 29.66
CA PHE A 119 14.66 -0.55 30.51
C PHE A 119 14.40 0.90 30.94
N ASP A 120 13.20 1.39 30.60
CA ASP A 120 12.68 2.66 31.06
C ASP A 120 11.49 2.41 31.99
N GLN A 121 11.62 2.83 33.25
CA GLN A 121 10.58 2.66 34.25
C GLN A 121 9.31 3.44 33.87
N ALA A 122 9.45 4.68 33.37
CA ALA A 122 8.30 5.50 33.00
C ALA A 122 7.55 4.91 31.80
N GLY A 123 8.28 4.37 30.81
CA GLY A 123 7.73 3.59 29.72
C GLY A 123 6.92 2.38 30.21
N ALA A 124 7.50 1.57 31.10
CA ALA A 124 6.83 0.40 31.66
C ALA A 124 5.57 0.74 32.47
N GLU A 125 5.58 1.84 33.24
CA GLU A 125 4.40 2.33 33.96
C GLU A 125 3.28 2.77 33.00
N ASN A 126 3.61 3.46 31.91
CA ASN A 126 2.64 3.81 30.86
C ASN A 126 2.12 2.58 30.11
N ASP A 127 2.97 1.58 29.89
CA ASP A 127 2.59 0.32 29.27
C ASP A 127 1.60 -0.47 30.13
N VAL A 128 1.74 -0.43 31.47
CA VAL A 128 0.74 -1.00 32.39
C VAL A 128 -0.63 -0.33 32.21
N LEU A 129 -0.67 1.00 32.11
CA LEU A 129 -1.91 1.73 31.87
C LEU A 129 -2.50 1.35 30.51
N THR A 130 -1.67 1.32 29.47
CA THR A 130 -2.09 0.97 28.10
C THR A 130 -2.66 -0.45 28.03
N LEU A 131 -2.01 -1.42 28.66
CA LEU A 131 -2.50 -2.80 28.75
C LEU A 131 -3.82 -2.85 29.51
N THR A 132 -3.92 -2.17 30.64
CA THR A 132 -5.16 -2.09 31.43
C THR A 132 -6.31 -1.52 30.60
N ASP A 133 -6.06 -0.43 29.86
CA ASP A 133 -7.03 0.19 28.97
C ASP A 133 -7.45 -0.75 27.83
N VAL A 134 -6.52 -1.51 27.25
CA VAL A 134 -6.85 -2.53 26.25
C VAL A 134 -7.74 -3.61 26.85
N TYR A 135 -7.48 -4.12 28.05
CA TYR A 135 -8.37 -5.09 28.69
C TYR A 135 -9.75 -4.50 29.00
N ASN A 136 -9.81 -3.25 29.46
CA ASN A 136 -11.06 -2.51 29.69
C ASN A 136 -11.91 -2.38 28.41
N GLN A 137 -11.29 -2.10 27.26
CA GLN A 137 -11.97 -2.00 25.96
C GLN A 137 -12.67 -3.31 25.53
N PHE A 138 -12.24 -4.46 26.06
CA PHE A 138 -12.83 -5.77 25.79
C PHE A 138 -13.65 -6.32 26.97
N GLY A 139 -13.99 -5.47 27.94
CA GLY A 139 -14.94 -5.78 29.01
C GLY A 139 -14.30 -6.38 30.26
N PHE A 140 -12.98 -6.37 30.38
CA PHE A 140 -12.29 -6.83 31.58
C PHE A 140 -12.05 -5.66 32.54
N HIS A 141 -13.12 -5.08 33.08
CA HIS A 141 -13.06 -3.86 33.92
C HIS A 141 -12.31 -4.04 35.24
N ASP A 142 -12.26 -5.28 35.73
CA ASP A 142 -11.56 -5.65 36.95
C ASP A 142 -10.14 -6.15 36.67
N ALA A 143 -9.63 -6.05 35.43
CA ALA A 143 -8.29 -6.52 35.09
C ALA A 143 -7.23 -5.70 35.83
N THR A 144 -6.23 -6.39 36.36
CA THR A 144 -5.07 -5.74 36.99
C THR A 144 -3.80 -6.16 36.29
N VAL A 145 -2.97 -5.18 35.94
CA VAL A 145 -1.67 -5.40 35.31
C VAL A 145 -0.58 -4.86 36.23
N SER A 146 0.46 -5.65 36.45
CA SER A 146 1.68 -5.23 37.14
C SER A 146 2.91 -5.62 36.30
N TYR A 147 4.06 -5.02 36.58
CA TYR A 147 5.30 -5.37 35.91
C TYR A 147 6.41 -5.68 36.93
N SER A 148 7.34 -6.53 36.54
CA SER A 148 8.62 -6.73 37.23
C SER A 148 9.77 -6.70 36.22
N TYR A 149 10.92 -6.18 36.64
CA TYR A 149 12.12 -6.17 35.83
C TYR A 149 13.23 -6.89 36.58
N ASP A 150 13.61 -8.05 36.07
CA ASP A 150 14.49 -9.00 36.76
C ASP A 150 15.58 -9.52 35.82
N PHE A 151 16.76 -9.84 36.37
CA PHE A 151 17.83 -10.50 35.62
C PHE A 151 17.67 -12.02 35.70
N ASP A 152 17.47 -12.67 34.56
CA ASP A 152 17.41 -14.13 34.48
C ASP A 152 18.83 -14.71 34.56
N THR A 153 19.16 -15.33 35.69
CA THR A 153 20.48 -15.93 35.93
C THR A 153 20.78 -17.14 35.05
N THR A 154 19.77 -17.80 34.49
CA THR A 154 19.92 -18.99 33.63
C THR A 154 20.39 -18.58 32.25
N ASP A 155 19.62 -17.70 31.61
CA ASP A 155 19.88 -17.23 30.25
C ASP A 155 20.81 -16.01 30.21
N LYS A 156 21.10 -15.41 31.37
CA LYS A 156 21.94 -14.22 31.57
C LYS A 156 21.43 -13.01 30.77
N VAL A 157 20.13 -12.77 30.84
CA VAL A 157 19.41 -11.70 30.13
C VAL A 157 18.52 -10.91 31.09
N ASN A 158 18.34 -9.60 30.84
CA ASN A 158 17.34 -8.84 31.59
C ASN A 158 15.94 -9.04 30.99
N VAL A 159 14.96 -9.31 31.83
CA VAL A 159 13.58 -9.64 31.44
C VAL A 159 12.61 -8.68 32.10
N LEU A 160 11.80 -8.00 31.28
CA LEU A 160 10.62 -7.27 31.73
C LEU A 160 9.42 -8.20 31.64
N THR A 161 8.77 -8.48 32.77
CA THR A 161 7.61 -9.36 32.83
C THR A 161 6.38 -8.56 33.22
N PHE A 162 5.37 -8.52 32.34
CA PHE A 162 4.03 -8.03 32.68
C PHE A 162 3.18 -9.19 33.20
N SER A 163 2.69 -9.05 34.43
CA SER A 163 1.80 -9.99 35.09
C SER A 163 0.37 -9.46 35.02
N ILE A 164 -0.49 -10.18 34.32
CA ILE A 164 -1.87 -9.78 34.03
C ILE A 164 -2.82 -10.70 34.79
N THR A 165 -3.80 -10.12 35.48
CA THR A 165 -4.94 -10.86 36.03
C THR A 165 -6.19 -10.33 35.36
N GLU A 166 -6.74 -11.08 34.40
CA GLU A 166 -7.84 -10.62 33.53
C GLU A 166 -9.18 -10.49 34.27
N ASN A 167 -9.43 -11.34 35.27
CA ASN A 167 -10.70 -11.43 35.99
C ASN A 167 -11.90 -11.71 35.05
N LYS A 168 -13.12 -11.37 35.49
CA LYS A 168 -14.35 -11.69 34.73
C LYS A 168 -14.55 -10.70 33.60
N GLN A 169 -14.94 -11.23 32.43
CA GLN A 169 -15.38 -10.41 31.31
C GLN A 169 -16.85 -10.00 31.47
N TYR A 170 -17.13 -8.73 31.23
CA TYR A 170 -18.45 -8.14 31.34
C TYR A 170 -19.23 -8.31 30.03
N THR A 171 -20.54 -8.46 30.15
CA THR A 171 -21.48 -8.61 29.02
C THR A 171 -22.34 -7.35 28.84
N ILE A 172 -22.82 -7.10 27.63
CA ILE A 172 -23.69 -5.96 27.36
C ILE A 172 -25.13 -6.33 27.75
N ASP A 173 -25.69 -5.67 28.77
CA ASP A 173 -27.10 -5.85 29.15
C ASP A 173 -28.03 -4.97 28.31
N THR A 174 -27.66 -3.71 28.17
CA THR A 174 -28.46 -2.69 27.49
C THR A 174 -27.55 -1.80 26.64
N LEU A 175 -27.92 -1.61 25.37
CA LEU A 175 -27.28 -0.65 24.46
C LEU A 175 -28.35 0.29 23.91
N LEU A 176 -28.18 1.60 24.15
CA LEU A 176 -29.13 2.61 23.71
C LEU A 176 -28.42 3.68 22.87
N TYR A 177 -29.00 3.98 21.72
CA TYR A 177 -28.64 5.12 20.88
C TYR A 177 -29.67 6.22 21.07
N THR A 178 -29.27 7.35 21.63
CA THR A 178 -30.18 8.48 21.91
C THR A 178 -29.92 9.64 20.97
N GLY A 179 -30.91 10.51 20.75
CA GLY A 179 -30.77 11.70 19.90
C GLY A 179 -31.02 11.45 18.42
N LEU A 180 -31.47 10.24 18.06
CA LEU A 180 -31.87 9.86 16.70
C LEU A 180 -33.38 10.00 16.46
N GLU A 181 -34.17 10.27 17.50
CA GLU A 181 -35.64 10.17 17.51
C GLU A 181 -36.32 11.19 16.59
N SER A 182 -35.65 12.31 16.26
CA SER A 182 -36.16 13.32 15.34
C SER A 182 -35.98 12.96 13.86
N LEU A 183 -35.36 11.83 13.53
CA LEU A 183 -35.18 11.39 12.15
C LEU A 183 -36.50 10.90 11.53
N PRO A 184 -36.66 11.04 10.19
CA PRO A 184 -37.73 10.38 9.46
C PRO A 184 -37.79 8.87 9.72
N ILE A 185 -39.00 8.31 9.77
CA ILE A 185 -39.24 6.89 10.10
C ILE A 185 -38.49 5.92 9.17
N ASP A 186 -38.34 6.27 7.89
CA ASP A 186 -37.63 5.43 6.93
C ASP A 186 -36.13 5.33 7.25
N LEU A 187 -35.50 6.45 7.64
CA LEU A 187 -34.09 6.46 8.04
C LEU A 187 -33.87 5.72 9.36
N LEU A 188 -34.79 5.85 10.31
CA LEU A 188 -34.74 5.09 11.57
C LEU A 188 -34.78 3.58 11.31
N ARG A 189 -35.63 3.12 10.38
CA ARG A 189 -35.72 1.70 10.01
C ARG A 189 -34.43 1.20 9.36
N GLU A 190 -33.79 2.01 8.51
CA GLU A 190 -32.50 1.66 7.90
C GLU A 190 -31.39 1.59 8.95
N ILE A 191 -31.34 2.56 9.89
CA ILE A 191 -30.38 2.51 11.00
C ILE A 191 -30.61 1.26 11.86
N GLN A 192 -31.85 0.93 12.20
CA GLN A 192 -32.16 -0.29 12.95
C GLN A 192 -31.69 -1.57 12.24
N ALA A 193 -31.74 -1.60 10.91
CA ALA A 193 -31.23 -2.73 10.12
C ALA A 193 -29.69 -2.80 10.12
N LEU A 194 -28.98 -1.71 10.41
CA LEU A 194 -27.52 -1.67 10.56
C LEU A 194 -27.06 -2.10 11.97
N LEU A 195 -27.95 -2.07 12.97
CA LEU A 195 -27.58 -2.37 14.35
C LEU A 195 -27.41 -3.88 14.56
N PRO A 196 -26.23 -4.34 15.02
CA PRO A 196 -26.03 -5.73 15.39
C PRO A 196 -26.80 -6.07 16.67
N ASP A 197 -27.27 -7.31 16.79
CA ASP A 197 -27.79 -7.83 18.05
C ASP A 197 -26.61 -8.13 18.98
N VAL A 198 -26.37 -7.23 19.93
CA VAL A 198 -25.22 -7.27 20.85
C VAL A 198 -25.61 -7.56 22.29
N LYS A 199 -26.90 -7.71 22.58
CA LYS A 199 -27.34 -8.00 23.95
C LYS A 199 -26.86 -9.39 24.37
N GLY A 200 -26.22 -9.47 25.54
CA GLY A 200 -25.64 -10.70 26.09
C GLY A 200 -24.28 -11.08 25.49
N ASN A 201 -23.80 -10.37 24.46
CA ASN A 201 -22.42 -10.53 23.98
C ASN A 201 -21.45 -9.85 24.95
N PHE A 202 -20.18 -10.25 24.89
CA PHE A 202 -19.11 -9.60 25.66
C PHE A 202 -18.93 -8.14 25.21
N PHE A 203 -18.63 -7.28 26.18
CA PHE A 203 -18.35 -5.87 25.90
C PHE A 203 -17.14 -5.74 24.97
N ASN A 204 -17.29 -4.91 23.94
CA ASN A 204 -16.25 -4.65 22.95
C ASN A 204 -16.40 -3.22 22.43
N GLU A 205 -15.64 -2.31 23.02
CA GLU A 205 -15.65 -0.89 22.68
C GLU A 205 -15.29 -0.62 21.21
N PRO A 206 -14.24 -1.25 20.61
CA PRO A 206 -13.97 -1.10 19.18
C PRO A 206 -15.16 -1.45 18.27
N ALA A 207 -15.91 -2.50 18.60
CA ALA A 207 -17.10 -2.90 17.84
C ALA A 207 -18.24 -1.89 18.00
N LEU A 208 -18.47 -1.37 19.21
CA LEU A 208 -19.46 -0.33 19.48
C LEU A 208 -19.12 0.96 18.73
N LYS A 209 -17.85 1.37 18.76
CA LYS A 209 -17.34 2.53 18.03
C LYS A 209 -17.49 2.38 16.52
N SER A 210 -17.11 1.22 15.97
CA SER A 210 -17.32 0.92 14.55
C SER A 210 -18.80 1.00 14.14
N THR A 211 -19.70 0.59 15.02
CA THR A 211 -21.15 0.70 14.78
C THR A 211 -21.60 2.16 14.82
N ALA A 212 -21.15 2.94 15.81
CA ALA A 212 -21.46 4.37 15.90
C ALA A 212 -20.90 5.18 14.71
N ASP A 213 -19.69 4.84 14.23
CA ASP A 213 -19.09 5.41 13.03
C ASP A 213 -19.90 5.04 11.78
N ALA A 214 -20.43 3.82 11.69
CA ALA A 214 -21.31 3.41 10.60
C ALA A 214 -22.62 4.21 10.57
N ILE A 215 -23.25 4.43 11.73
CA ILE A 215 -24.44 5.29 11.86
C ILE A 215 -24.10 6.72 11.44
N THR A 216 -22.99 7.28 11.93
CA THR A 216 -22.54 8.64 11.57
C THR A 216 -22.30 8.78 10.07
N ASN A 217 -21.65 7.80 9.44
CA ASN A 217 -21.45 7.78 8.00
C ASN A 217 -22.78 7.65 7.22
N PHE A 218 -23.73 6.86 7.72
CA PHE A 218 -25.07 6.78 7.17
C PHE A 218 -25.79 8.14 7.24
N LEU A 219 -25.72 8.84 8.37
CA LEU A 219 -26.29 10.18 8.55
C LEU A 219 -25.64 11.20 7.61
N HIS A 220 -24.32 11.17 7.46
CA HIS A 220 -23.57 12.00 6.51
C HIS A 220 -23.98 11.74 5.06
N ASN A 221 -24.28 10.49 4.70
CA ASN A 221 -24.77 10.13 3.37
C ASN A 221 -26.26 10.46 3.16
N ASN A 222 -26.95 10.92 4.20
CA ASN A 222 -28.36 11.35 4.14
C ASN A 222 -28.55 12.86 4.34
N GLY A 223 -27.47 13.64 4.40
CA GLY A 223 -27.52 15.11 4.46
C GLY A 223 -27.20 15.73 5.81
N TYR A 224 -26.97 14.94 6.86
CA TYR A 224 -26.69 15.47 8.20
C TYR A 224 -25.19 15.73 8.37
N TYR A 225 -24.67 16.83 7.81
CA TYR A 225 -23.23 17.13 7.81
C TYR A 225 -22.63 17.30 9.21
N TYR A 226 -23.38 17.91 10.12
CA TYR A 226 -22.94 18.19 11.49
C TYR A 226 -23.13 17.01 12.44
N SER A 227 -23.59 15.86 11.95
CA SER A 227 -23.90 14.75 12.84
C SER A 227 -22.65 14.15 13.45
N HIS A 228 -22.68 13.88 14.74
CA HIS A 228 -21.62 13.17 15.44
C HIS A 228 -22.21 12.51 16.69
N TYR A 229 -21.49 11.54 17.24
CA TYR A 229 -21.79 10.98 18.56
C TYR A 229 -20.85 11.59 19.59
N GLU A 230 -21.32 11.74 20.82
CA GLU A 230 -20.47 12.11 21.96
C GLU A 230 -19.87 10.86 22.60
N GLN A 231 -19.01 11.04 23.60
CA GLN A 231 -18.37 9.93 24.30
C GLN A 231 -19.42 8.97 24.89
N PRO A 232 -19.33 7.66 24.60
CA PRO A 232 -20.23 6.67 25.18
C PRO A 232 -20.23 6.72 26.71
N VAL A 233 -21.43 6.72 27.30
CA VAL A 233 -21.60 6.64 28.75
C VAL A 233 -21.80 5.17 29.11
N VAL A 234 -20.85 4.61 29.86
CA VAL A 234 -20.86 3.21 30.31
C VAL A 234 -21.17 3.16 31.80
N HIS A 235 -22.24 2.44 32.15
CA HIS A 235 -22.58 2.11 33.52
C HIS A 235 -22.34 0.62 33.75
N SER A 236 -21.26 0.29 34.46
CA SER A 236 -20.90 -1.08 34.79
C SER A 236 -21.50 -1.52 36.12
N SER A 237 -22.01 -2.75 36.16
CA SER A 237 -22.52 -3.40 37.38
C SER A 237 -21.65 -4.58 37.73
N SER A 238 -20.82 -4.44 38.77
CA SER A 238 -19.91 -5.50 39.23
C SER A 238 -20.62 -6.73 39.78
N LEU A 239 -21.84 -6.57 40.31
CA LEU A 239 -22.66 -7.67 40.84
C LEU A 239 -23.15 -8.61 39.73
N LEU A 240 -23.48 -8.06 38.56
CA LEU A 240 -24.02 -8.80 37.42
C LEU A 240 -22.96 -9.08 36.35
N SER A 241 -21.76 -8.49 36.48
CA SER A 241 -20.72 -8.49 35.43
C SER A 241 -21.32 -8.07 34.08
N SER A 242 -22.09 -6.98 34.11
CA SER A 242 -22.82 -6.49 32.95
C SER A 242 -22.75 -4.98 32.82
N ASP A 243 -22.70 -4.49 31.59
CA ASP A 243 -22.60 -3.08 31.23
C ASP A 243 -23.88 -2.58 30.54
N SER A 244 -24.30 -1.38 30.93
CA SER A 244 -25.30 -0.60 30.21
C SER A 244 -24.60 0.56 29.51
N VAL A 245 -24.74 0.62 28.19
CA VAL A 245 -24.05 1.59 27.33
C VAL A 245 -25.06 2.52 26.68
N VAL A 246 -24.83 3.83 26.79
CA VAL A 246 -25.61 4.86 26.10
C VAL A 246 -24.68 5.65 25.19
N ILE A 247 -25.03 5.72 23.90
CA ILE A 247 -24.27 6.47 22.90
C ILE A 247 -25.16 7.62 22.41
N PRO A 248 -24.92 8.86 22.87
CA PRO A 248 -25.70 10.02 22.46
C PRO A 248 -25.23 10.52 21.08
N PHE A 249 -26.20 10.78 20.21
CA PHE A 249 -26.01 11.38 18.89
C PHE A 249 -26.53 12.81 18.86
N ILE A 250 -25.75 13.68 18.22
CA ILE A 250 -26.15 15.03 17.83
C ILE A 250 -26.31 15.01 16.32
N LEU A 251 -27.50 15.33 15.81
CA LEU A 251 -27.79 15.26 14.37
C LEU A 251 -27.42 16.54 13.61
N GLY A 252 -27.77 17.69 14.18
CA GLY A 252 -27.78 18.97 13.46
C GLY A 252 -28.84 19.03 12.35
N ASN A 253 -28.83 20.12 11.58
CA ASN A 253 -29.73 20.31 10.45
C ASN A 253 -29.28 19.51 9.22
N ARG A 254 -30.25 19.16 8.37
CA ARG A 254 -29.96 18.56 7.06
C ARG A 254 -29.48 19.63 6.09
N CYS A 255 -28.35 19.40 5.45
CA CYS A 255 -27.66 20.37 4.62
C CYS A 255 -27.80 20.07 3.12
N VAL A 256 -27.90 21.13 2.33
CA VAL A 256 -27.75 21.11 0.86
C VAL A 256 -26.39 21.67 0.45
N ILE A 257 -25.89 21.23 -0.70
CA ILE A 257 -24.69 21.76 -1.33
C ILE A 257 -25.01 23.13 -1.91
N GLY A 258 -24.30 24.16 -1.45
CA GLY A 258 -24.35 25.51 -1.98
C GLY A 258 -23.38 25.69 -3.16
N PRO A 259 -23.01 26.95 -3.47
CA PRO A 259 -22.06 27.25 -4.54
C PRO A 259 -20.72 26.52 -4.36
N ILE A 260 -20.18 26.01 -5.47
CA ILE A 260 -18.87 25.34 -5.49
C ILE A 260 -17.83 26.27 -6.13
N TYR A 261 -16.93 26.80 -5.30
CA TYR A 261 -15.82 27.65 -5.75
C TYR A 261 -14.57 26.83 -5.99
N VAL A 262 -14.00 26.93 -7.20
CA VAL A 262 -12.73 26.27 -7.55
C VAL A 262 -11.57 27.24 -7.33
N LYS A 263 -10.65 26.87 -6.44
CA LYS A 263 -9.40 27.58 -6.19
C LYS A 263 -8.23 26.71 -6.64
N SER A 264 -7.51 27.16 -7.66
CA SER A 264 -6.41 26.40 -8.26
C SER A 264 -5.07 27.10 -8.07
N ASP A 265 -4.06 26.34 -7.67
CA ASP A 265 -2.65 26.72 -7.75
C ASP A 265 -2.05 26.08 -9.02
N PHE A 266 -1.89 26.89 -10.06
CA PHE A 266 -1.53 26.44 -11.41
C PHE A 266 -0.03 26.21 -11.61
N LYS A 267 0.87 26.65 -10.72
CA LYS A 267 2.34 26.56 -10.91
C LYS A 267 2.81 26.99 -12.31
N ASP A 268 2.31 28.14 -12.81
CA ASP A 268 2.64 28.72 -14.12
C ASP A 268 2.33 27.84 -15.35
N GLN A 269 1.35 26.95 -15.27
CA GLN A 269 0.96 26.10 -16.40
C GLN A 269 -0.51 26.31 -16.82
N ASN A 270 -0.86 25.77 -17.99
CA ASN A 270 -2.21 25.91 -18.53
C ASN A 270 -3.24 25.22 -17.61
N PRO A 271 -4.37 25.89 -17.31
CA PRO A 271 -5.43 25.34 -16.50
C PRO A 271 -6.08 24.14 -17.19
N ILE A 272 -6.63 23.22 -16.39
CA ILE A 272 -7.61 22.26 -16.87
C ILE A 272 -8.93 23.02 -17.07
N SER A 273 -9.67 22.66 -18.11
CA SER A 273 -10.98 23.23 -18.38
C SER A 273 -11.91 23.07 -17.17
N ASP A 274 -12.58 24.16 -16.79
CA ASP A 274 -13.58 24.15 -15.72
C ASP A 274 -14.69 23.13 -16.01
N PHE A 275 -15.04 22.95 -17.29
CA PHE A 275 -15.95 21.91 -17.75
C PHE A 275 -15.52 20.51 -17.28
N LEU A 276 -14.26 20.11 -17.50
CA LEU A 276 -13.78 18.80 -17.06
C LEU A 276 -13.77 18.67 -15.54
N ILE A 277 -13.33 19.71 -14.82
CA ILE A 277 -13.31 19.71 -13.36
C ILE A 277 -14.71 19.47 -12.82
N ARG A 278 -15.71 20.25 -13.28
CA ARG A 278 -17.10 20.08 -12.88
C ARG A 278 -17.66 18.73 -13.25
N ARG A 279 -17.26 18.17 -14.39
CA ARG A 279 -17.69 16.85 -14.84
C ARG A 279 -17.10 15.69 -14.04
N MET A 280 -15.95 15.91 -13.39
CA MET A 280 -15.38 14.96 -12.44
C MET A 280 -16.04 15.00 -11.06
N LEU A 281 -16.75 16.09 -10.73
CA LEU A 281 -17.53 16.17 -9.51
C LEU A 281 -18.85 15.39 -9.67
N ASP A 282 -19.14 14.53 -8.71
CA ASP A 282 -20.41 13.82 -8.60
C ASP A 282 -21.46 14.62 -7.81
N ILE A 283 -21.03 15.74 -7.19
CA ILE A 283 -21.88 16.67 -6.46
C ILE A 283 -22.27 17.87 -7.32
N HIS A 284 -23.51 18.33 -7.18
CA HIS A 284 -24.00 19.53 -7.82
C HIS A 284 -24.62 20.50 -6.81
N GLU A 285 -24.67 21.78 -7.18
CA GLU A 285 -25.32 22.81 -6.37
C GLU A 285 -26.82 22.50 -6.25
N GLY A 286 -27.34 22.53 -5.03
CA GLY A 286 -28.72 22.16 -4.69
C GLY A 286 -28.90 20.70 -4.28
N ASP A 287 -27.92 19.82 -4.48
CA ASP A 287 -28.00 18.44 -4.02
C ASP A 287 -27.99 18.36 -2.49
N TRP A 288 -28.65 17.34 -1.92
CA TRP A 288 -28.44 16.99 -0.52
C TRP A 288 -26.98 16.60 -0.28
N TYR A 289 -26.42 17.01 0.85
CA TYR A 289 -25.07 16.62 1.24
C TYR A 289 -24.96 15.09 1.33
N ARG A 290 -23.96 14.52 0.67
CA ARG A 290 -23.65 13.09 0.73
C ARG A 290 -22.14 12.89 0.74
N ARG A 291 -21.60 12.43 1.87
CA ARG A 291 -20.14 12.26 2.06
C ARG A 291 -19.51 11.36 1.01
N ASN A 292 -20.20 10.28 0.63
CA ASN A 292 -19.72 9.37 -0.41
C ASN A 292 -19.50 10.07 -1.76
N LEU A 293 -20.40 10.96 -2.20
CA LEU A 293 -20.24 11.70 -3.46
C LEU A 293 -19.09 12.71 -3.40
N LEU A 294 -18.82 13.32 -2.24
CA LEU A 294 -17.64 14.17 -2.05
C LEU A 294 -16.35 13.34 -2.20
N SER A 295 -16.30 12.18 -1.54
CA SER A 295 -15.16 11.28 -1.62
C SER A 295 -14.94 10.77 -3.05
N SER A 296 -16.00 10.34 -3.75
CA SER A 296 -15.93 9.94 -5.16
C SER A 296 -15.47 11.09 -6.06
N SER A 297 -15.97 12.31 -5.84
CA SER A 297 -15.52 13.51 -6.56
C SER A 297 -14.03 13.78 -6.37
N GLN A 298 -13.54 13.66 -5.14
CA GLN A 298 -12.12 13.82 -4.81
C GLN A 298 -11.27 12.74 -5.50
N SER A 299 -11.69 11.47 -5.42
CA SER A 299 -11.03 10.35 -6.10
C SER A 299 -11.01 10.53 -7.62
N ASN A 300 -12.11 10.96 -8.25
CA ASN A 300 -12.18 11.22 -9.70
C ASN A 300 -11.14 12.27 -10.13
N LEU A 301 -11.00 13.35 -9.37
CA LEU A 301 -10.01 14.39 -9.63
C LEU A 301 -8.57 13.91 -9.40
N TYR A 302 -8.30 13.12 -8.35
CA TYR A 302 -6.99 12.50 -8.15
C TYR A 302 -6.62 11.54 -9.28
N ASN A 303 -7.60 10.78 -9.79
CA ASN A 303 -7.42 9.84 -10.90
C ASN A 303 -7.04 10.53 -12.22
N LEU A 304 -7.24 11.86 -12.36
CA LEU A 304 -6.70 12.62 -13.49
C LEU A 304 -5.16 12.68 -13.49
N ALA A 305 -4.51 12.38 -12.36
CA ALA A 305 -3.05 12.41 -12.19
C ALA A 305 -2.38 13.76 -12.53
N THR A 306 -3.17 14.85 -12.53
CA THR A 306 -2.74 16.22 -12.81
C THR A 306 -2.55 17.06 -11.55
N PHE A 307 -3.03 16.59 -10.40
CA PHE A 307 -2.99 17.30 -9.13
C PHE A 307 -2.12 16.56 -8.12
N ASP A 308 -1.37 17.31 -7.32
CA ASP A 308 -0.66 16.80 -6.15
C ASP A 308 -1.61 16.75 -4.93
N LEU A 309 -2.52 17.72 -4.83
CA LEU A 309 -3.52 17.81 -3.77
C LEU A 309 -4.88 18.19 -4.35
N VAL A 310 -5.90 17.44 -3.96
CA VAL A 310 -7.31 17.75 -4.19
C VAL A 310 -7.98 17.76 -2.82
N ALA A 311 -8.46 18.92 -2.39
CA ALA A 311 -9.19 19.06 -1.14
C ALA A 311 -10.55 19.71 -1.42
N ILE A 312 -11.60 19.13 -0.86
CA ILE A 312 -12.95 19.68 -0.88
C ILE A 312 -13.28 20.06 0.55
N ASP A 313 -13.43 21.36 0.80
CA ASP A 313 -13.74 21.88 2.13
C ASP A 313 -15.01 22.74 2.08
N THR A 314 -15.58 23.06 3.24
CA THR A 314 -16.74 23.93 3.36
C THR A 314 -16.33 25.28 3.97
N LEU A 315 -16.76 26.38 3.36
CA LEU A 315 -16.53 27.73 3.90
C LEU A 315 -17.54 28.11 5.00
N SER A 316 -18.60 27.32 5.16
CA SER A 316 -19.71 27.56 6.08
C SER A 316 -19.35 27.36 7.56
N ILE A 317 -18.22 26.71 7.90
CA ILE A 317 -17.85 26.39 9.30
C ILE A 317 -17.43 27.63 10.12
N ARG A 318 -17.17 28.78 9.48
CA ARG A 318 -16.57 29.95 10.15
C ARG A 318 -17.42 30.62 11.25
N HIS A 319 -18.68 30.21 11.48
CA HIS A 319 -19.59 30.94 12.38
C HIS A 319 -20.25 30.13 13.51
N GLY A 320 -19.85 28.88 13.77
CA GLY A 320 -20.34 28.11 14.93
C GLY A 320 -21.84 27.78 14.95
N ALA A 321 -22.60 28.22 13.95
CA ALA A 321 -24.00 27.91 13.75
C ALA A 321 -24.16 26.79 12.71
N THR A 322 -25.13 25.91 12.92
CA THR A 322 -25.55 24.94 11.91
C THR A 322 -26.20 25.69 10.75
N VAL A 323 -25.67 25.51 9.54
CA VAL A 323 -26.18 26.15 8.32
C VAL A 323 -26.86 25.10 7.45
N ASP A 324 -28.00 25.45 6.85
CA ASP A 324 -28.73 24.54 5.96
C ASP A 324 -28.06 24.41 4.59
N THR A 325 -27.17 25.33 4.22
CA THR A 325 -26.44 25.35 2.93
C THR A 325 -24.93 25.39 3.14
N LEU A 326 -24.23 24.43 2.55
CA LEU A 326 -22.78 24.28 2.63
C LEU A 326 -22.12 24.90 1.41
N VAL A 327 -21.46 26.05 1.58
CA VAL A 327 -20.65 26.64 0.51
C VAL A 327 -19.37 25.82 0.39
N MET A 328 -19.12 25.25 -0.78
CA MET A 328 -17.99 24.36 -0.99
C MET A 328 -16.82 25.10 -1.64
N GLN A 329 -15.61 24.81 -1.20
CA GLN A 329 -14.38 25.24 -1.85
C GLN A 329 -13.56 24.03 -2.26
N LEU A 330 -13.36 23.89 -3.58
CA LEU A 330 -12.47 22.90 -4.17
C LEU A 330 -11.08 23.53 -4.32
N PHE A 331 -10.12 23.06 -3.52
CA PHE A 331 -8.71 23.44 -3.62
C PHE A 331 -7.95 22.42 -4.48
N LEU A 332 -7.36 22.90 -5.57
CA LEU A 332 -6.59 22.11 -6.51
C LEU A 332 -5.15 22.59 -6.53
N GLN A 333 -4.22 21.75 -6.12
CA GLN A 333 -2.80 22.00 -6.31
C GLN A 333 -2.30 21.17 -7.48
N TYR A 334 -1.82 21.83 -8.54
CA TYR A 334 -1.39 21.09 -9.70
C TYR A 334 -0.01 20.45 -9.51
N ARG A 335 0.17 19.29 -10.15
CA ARG A 335 1.47 18.66 -10.38
C ARG A 335 2.22 19.37 -11.50
N LYS A 336 3.54 19.16 -11.54
CA LYS A 336 4.40 19.59 -12.66
C LYS A 336 3.89 19.03 -14.00
N GLN A 337 3.60 19.92 -14.95
CA GLN A 337 3.08 19.54 -16.28
C GLN A 337 4.02 18.62 -17.05
N LYS A 338 5.31 18.95 -17.06
CA LYS A 338 6.33 18.28 -17.86
C LYS A 338 7.37 17.63 -16.96
N GLU A 339 7.61 16.36 -17.18
CA GLU A 339 8.54 15.57 -16.39
C GLU A 339 9.45 14.79 -17.32
N ILE A 340 10.75 14.86 -17.05
CA ILE A 340 11.76 14.06 -17.74
C ILE A 340 12.37 13.16 -16.68
N VAL A 341 12.32 11.86 -16.90
CA VAL A 341 12.90 10.87 -16.00
C VAL A 341 13.96 10.12 -16.78
N ILE A 342 15.15 10.00 -16.20
CA ILE A 342 16.24 9.17 -16.71
C ILE A 342 16.67 8.29 -15.56
N ALA A 343 16.43 6.99 -15.67
CA ALA A 343 16.70 6.07 -14.57
C ALA A 343 17.18 4.71 -15.09
N PRO A 344 18.17 4.09 -14.42
CA PRO A 344 18.40 2.66 -14.56
C PRO A 344 17.24 1.89 -13.92
N PHE A 345 16.95 0.70 -14.44
CA PHE A 345 15.98 -0.22 -13.86
C PHE A 345 16.47 -1.66 -13.89
N LEU A 346 15.96 -2.45 -12.96
CA LEU A 346 16.13 -3.89 -12.89
C LEU A 346 14.74 -4.53 -12.96
N ASN A 347 14.55 -5.46 -13.88
CA ASN A 347 13.30 -6.21 -14.02
C ASN A 347 13.60 -7.70 -14.04
N HIS A 348 12.91 -8.46 -13.20
CA HIS A 348 13.03 -9.91 -13.14
C HIS A 348 11.81 -10.54 -13.83
N THR A 349 12.00 -11.15 -15.00
CA THR A 349 10.89 -11.77 -15.74
C THR A 349 10.61 -13.16 -15.18
N THR A 350 9.41 -13.37 -14.64
CA THR A 350 9.02 -14.64 -13.99
C THR A 350 8.94 -15.83 -14.95
N TYR A 351 8.62 -15.59 -16.22
CA TYR A 351 8.51 -16.65 -17.22
C TYR A 351 9.86 -17.25 -17.61
N ASP A 352 10.87 -16.39 -17.80
CA ASP A 352 12.22 -16.81 -18.23
C ASP A 352 13.25 -16.84 -17.08
N ASN A 353 12.88 -16.39 -15.88
CA ASN A 353 13.76 -16.20 -14.72
C ASN A 353 14.99 -15.30 -15.00
N PHE A 354 14.89 -14.42 -15.98
CA PHE A 354 15.98 -13.53 -16.37
C PHE A 354 15.97 -12.24 -15.55
N THR A 355 17.14 -11.86 -15.05
CA THR A 355 17.35 -10.54 -14.46
C THR A 355 17.79 -9.57 -15.53
N ASN A 356 16.86 -8.74 -15.98
CA ASN A 356 17.09 -7.73 -17.01
C ASN A 356 17.55 -6.44 -16.36
N PHE A 357 18.58 -5.83 -16.91
CA PHE A 357 19.06 -4.51 -16.52
C PHE A 357 18.87 -3.55 -17.69
N GLY A 358 18.37 -2.34 -17.43
CA GLY A 358 18.18 -1.38 -18.50
C GLY A 358 18.26 0.06 -18.04
N PHE A 359 18.27 0.95 -19.01
CA PHE A 359 18.11 2.38 -18.81
C PHE A 359 16.85 2.85 -19.54
N GLU A 360 16.05 3.66 -18.87
CA GLU A 360 14.88 4.32 -19.43
C GLU A 360 15.08 5.83 -19.41
N ALA A 361 14.81 6.47 -20.54
CA ALA A 361 14.61 7.91 -20.62
C ALA A 361 13.15 8.13 -21.06
N SER A 362 12.36 8.80 -20.24
CA SER A 362 10.97 9.10 -20.54
C SER A 362 10.66 10.59 -20.37
N PHE A 363 9.80 11.09 -21.26
CA PHE A 363 9.23 12.42 -21.22
C PHE A 363 7.73 12.29 -21.07
N GLN A 364 7.19 12.91 -20.02
CA GLN A 364 5.77 12.95 -19.74
C GLN A 364 5.25 14.38 -19.79
N HIS A 365 4.14 14.58 -20.50
CA HIS A 365 3.38 15.81 -20.54
C HIS A 365 1.95 15.55 -20.06
N ARG A 366 1.62 16.12 -18.90
CA ARG A 366 0.28 16.13 -18.31
C ARG A 366 -0.52 17.31 -18.86
N ASN A 367 -1.83 17.17 -18.95
CA ASN A 367 -2.73 18.21 -19.46
C ASN A 367 -2.30 18.79 -20.83
N LEU A 368 -2.14 17.96 -21.88
CA LEU A 368 -1.67 18.42 -23.19
C LEU A 368 -2.62 19.44 -23.86
N PHE A 369 -3.94 19.23 -23.79
CA PHE A 369 -4.95 20.06 -24.44
C PHE A 369 -5.95 20.71 -23.48
N GLY A 370 -5.63 20.80 -22.18
CA GLY A 370 -6.55 21.37 -21.19
C GLY A 370 -7.64 20.42 -20.71
N ALA A 371 -7.65 19.14 -21.13
CA ALA A 371 -8.59 18.12 -20.63
C ALA A 371 -7.87 16.99 -19.89
N ALA A 372 -6.82 17.34 -19.13
CA ALA A 372 -6.03 16.41 -18.32
C ALA A 372 -5.41 15.23 -19.10
N GLN A 373 -5.23 15.38 -20.42
CA GLN A 373 -4.61 14.34 -21.22
C GLN A 373 -3.17 14.12 -20.81
N ASN A 374 -2.77 12.85 -20.69
CA ASN A 374 -1.41 12.48 -20.37
C ASN A 374 -0.75 11.85 -21.58
N VAL A 375 0.41 12.38 -21.97
CA VAL A 375 1.25 11.81 -23.02
C VAL A 375 2.59 11.45 -22.40
N SER A 376 2.98 10.19 -22.52
CA SER A 376 4.31 9.72 -22.13
C SER A 376 5.00 9.11 -23.33
N ILE A 377 6.23 9.53 -23.58
CA ILE A 377 7.10 8.97 -24.62
C ILE A 377 8.34 8.47 -23.92
N TYR A 378 8.76 7.25 -24.22
CA TYR A 378 9.91 6.64 -23.56
C TYR A 378 10.81 5.94 -24.56
N GLY A 379 12.11 5.96 -24.26
CA GLY A 379 13.14 5.14 -24.90
C GLY A 379 13.80 4.27 -23.84
N ARG A 380 13.98 2.99 -24.15
CA ARG A 380 14.63 2.02 -23.27
C ARG A 380 15.72 1.27 -24.02
N TYR A 381 16.81 1.04 -23.30
CA TYR A 381 17.83 0.07 -23.67
C TYR A 381 17.92 -0.98 -22.59
N VAL A 382 17.73 -2.25 -22.96
CA VAL A 382 17.64 -3.37 -22.02
C VAL A 382 18.66 -4.43 -22.39
N LEU A 383 19.42 -4.86 -21.39
CA LEU A 383 20.25 -6.04 -21.41
C LEU A 383 19.48 -7.17 -20.72
N GLN A 384 19.19 -8.23 -21.46
CA GLN A 384 18.49 -9.38 -20.93
C GLN A 384 19.47 -10.35 -20.26
N ASP A 385 19.06 -10.90 -19.11
CA ASP A 385 19.84 -11.85 -18.31
C ASP A 385 21.27 -11.38 -17.94
N PHE A 386 21.35 -10.19 -17.32
CA PHE A 386 22.61 -9.62 -16.83
C PHE A 386 23.29 -10.49 -15.75
N SER A 387 22.52 -11.37 -15.07
CA SER A 387 23.03 -12.36 -14.11
C SER A 387 24.11 -13.29 -14.68
N LEU A 388 24.11 -13.50 -16.00
CA LEU A 388 25.07 -14.36 -16.68
C LEU A 388 26.37 -13.66 -17.10
N LEU A 389 26.65 -12.43 -16.65
CA LEU A 389 27.91 -11.73 -16.96
C LEU A 389 29.18 -12.51 -16.57
N THR A 390 29.06 -13.47 -15.64
CA THR A 390 30.16 -14.33 -15.19
C THR A 390 30.38 -15.56 -16.07
N ARG A 391 29.51 -15.82 -17.07
CA ARG A 391 29.65 -16.91 -18.06
C ARG A 391 29.96 -16.35 -19.46
N PRO A 392 30.70 -17.09 -20.31
CA PRO A 392 31.00 -16.68 -21.68
C PRO A 392 29.79 -16.92 -22.60
N HIS A 393 28.69 -16.20 -22.38
CA HIS A 393 27.52 -16.16 -23.27
C HIS A 393 27.28 -14.72 -23.75
N SER A 394 26.81 -14.56 -24.97
CA SER A 394 26.42 -13.26 -25.52
C SER A 394 25.12 -12.78 -24.90
N ILE A 395 25.15 -11.56 -24.35
CA ILE A 395 24.01 -10.91 -23.69
C ILE A 395 22.99 -10.48 -24.75
N ALA A 396 21.73 -10.90 -24.59
CA ALA A 396 20.64 -10.45 -25.45
C ALA A 396 20.30 -8.98 -25.16
N GLN A 397 19.96 -8.22 -26.20
CA GLN A 397 19.76 -6.77 -26.09
C GLN A 397 18.43 -6.38 -26.73
N GLU A 398 17.78 -5.38 -26.15
CA GLU A 398 16.51 -4.83 -26.64
C GLU A 398 16.55 -3.30 -26.62
N TYR A 399 16.19 -2.71 -27.76
CA TYR A 399 15.94 -1.28 -27.89
C TYR A 399 14.44 -1.07 -28.06
N GLN A 400 13.83 -0.28 -27.20
CA GLN A 400 12.41 0.02 -27.25
C GLN A 400 12.19 1.52 -27.30
N ILE A 401 11.30 1.97 -28.19
CA ILE A 401 10.73 3.31 -28.16
C ILE A 401 9.21 3.17 -28.11
N GLY A 402 8.56 3.88 -27.21
CA GLY A 402 7.13 3.74 -27.01
C GLY A 402 6.45 5.03 -26.60
N GLY A 403 5.14 4.99 -26.72
CA GLY A 403 4.25 6.08 -26.39
C GLY A 403 3.01 5.56 -25.65
N LEU A 404 2.57 6.33 -24.68
CA LEU A 404 1.28 6.19 -24.01
C LEU A 404 0.53 7.51 -24.16
N PHE A 405 -0.67 7.44 -24.68
CA PHE A 405 -1.64 8.54 -24.67
C PHE A 405 -2.83 8.12 -23.81
N SER A 406 -3.25 8.98 -22.88
CA SER A 406 -4.41 8.75 -22.03
C SER A 406 -5.34 9.96 -22.05
N GLN A 407 -6.60 9.72 -22.38
CA GLN A 407 -7.72 10.64 -22.28
C GLN A 407 -8.61 10.18 -21.10
N PRO A 408 -8.56 10.89 -19.95
CA PRO A 408 -9.22 10.41 -18.73
C PRO A 408 -10.74 10.47 -18.79
N LEU A 409 -11.31 11.37 -19.59
CA LEU A 409 -12.73 11.42 -19.89
C LEU A 409 -12.92 11.57 -21.41
N LEU A 410 -13.43 10.52 -22.05
CA LEU A 410 -13.79 10.52 -23.46
C LEU A 410 -15.27 10.88 -23.63
N PHE A 411 -16.15 10.18 -22.90
CA PHE A 411 -17.59 10.45 -22.84
C PHE A 411 -18.21 9.81 -21.59
N GLU A 412 -19.51 10.00 -21.39
CA GLU A 412 -20.26 9.40 -20.28
C GLU A 412 -21.46 8.62 -20.77
N ILE A 413 -21.79 7.58 -20.02
CA ILE A 413 -23.00 6.78 -20.21
C ILE A 413 -23.76 6.81 -18.88
N GLY A 414 -24.79 7.66 -18.78
CA GLY A 414 -25.46 7.93 -17.51
C GLY A 414 -24.49 8.59 -16.54
N ALA A 415 -24.22 7.93 -15.41
CA ALA A 415 -23.24 8.37 -14.41
C ALA A 415 -21.88 7.65 -14.53
N ALA A 416 -21.73 6.72 -15.48
CA ALA A 416 -20.48 6.04 -15.74
C ALA A 416 -19.55 6.90 -16.60
N LYS A 417 -18.28 6.99 -16.20
CA LYS A 417 -17.25 7.77 -16.88
C LYS A 417 -16.38 6.86 -17.73
N VAL A 418 -16.35 7.11 -19.04
CA VAL A 418 -15.58 6.31 -19.99
C VAL A 418 -14.30 7.04 -20.36
N ALA A 419 -13.17 6.40 -20.11
CA ALA A 419 -11.84 6.87 -20.47
C ALA A 419 -11.32 6.16 -21.74
N PHE A 420 -10.19 6.63 -22.25
CA PHE A 420 -9.49 5.99 -23.36
C PHE A 420 -7.98 6.05 -23.15
N SER A 421 -7.29 4.94 -23.40
CA SER A 421 -5.83 4.92 -23.48
C SER A 421 -5.34 4.15 -24.69
N LEU A 422 -4.28 4.68 -25.29
CA LEU A 422 -3.54 4.11 -26.40
C LEU A 422 -2.10 3.92 -25.93
N GLN A 423 -1.62 2.68 -25.96
CA GLN A 423 -0.23 2.34 -25.73
C GLN A 423 0.33 1.65 -26.96
N THR A 424 1.48 2.10 -27.41
CA THR A 424 2.21 1.44 -28.49
C THR A 424 3.69 1.56 -28.29
N SER A 425 4.45 0.59 -28.79
CA SER A 425 5.90 0.68 -28.82
C SER A 425 6.46 -0.04 -30.02
N TYR A 426 7.62 0.38 -30.45
CA TYR A 426 8.48 -0.33 -31.38
C TYR A 426 9.66 -0.88 -30.60
N SER A 427 9.86 -2.20 -30.64
CA SER A 427 10.98 -2.88 -30.01
C SER A 427 11.80 -3.64 -31.05
N TYR A 428 13.12 -3.52 -30.96
CA TYR A 428 14.08 -4.28 -31.75
C TYR A 428 14.93 -5.12 -30.80
N ARG A 429 14.85 -6.44 -30.95
CA ARG A 429 15.46 -7.43 -30.05
C ARG A 429 16.50 -8.28 -30.77
N TYR A 430 17.60 -8.52 -30.07
CA TYR A 430 18.63 -9.49 -30.41
C TYR A 430 18.53 -10.67 -29.45
N LEU A 431 17.94 -11.78 -29.90
CA LEU A 431 17.73 -12.98 -29.10
C LEU A 431 18.83 -14.01 -29.38
N MET A 432 19.46 -14.51 -28.33
CA MET A 432 20.30 -15.71 -28.38
C MET A 432 19.49 -16.87 -27.76
N SER A 433 19.40 -18.02 -28.43
CA SER A 433 18.64 -19.19 -27.94
C SER A 433 19.32 -19.92 -26.77
N GLY A 434 20.49 -19.46 -26.31
CA GLY A 434 21.28 -20.10 -25.25
C GLY A 434 21.92 -21.44 -25.65
N LEU A 435 21.66 -21.93 -26.86
CA LEU A 435 22.33 -23.09 -27.45
C LEU A 435 23.78 -22.75 -27.79
N ALA A 436 24.74 -23.54 -27.29
CA ALA A 436 26.18 -23.34 -27.51
C ALA A 436 26.60 -23.34 -29.01
N THR A 437 25.72 -23.80 -29.89
CA THR A 437 25.94 -23.90 -31.33
C THR A 437 25.49 -22.67 -32.11
N GLN A 438 24.62 -21.83 -31.55
CA GLN A 438 24.14 -20.64 -32.24
C GLN A 438 25.16 -19.50 -32.11
N LYS A 439 25.72 -19.08 -33.24
CA LYS A 439 26.64 -17.94 -33.37
C LYS A 439 25.94 -16.68 -33.83
N ILE A 440 24.85 -16.81 -34.59
CA ILE A 440 24.10 -15.67 -35.15
C ILE A 440 22.87 -15.38 -34.27
N PRO A 441 22.73 -14.18 -33.68
CA PRO A 441 21.53 -13.80 -32.91
C PRO A 441 20.30 -13.72 -33.83
N LEU A 442 19.12 -14.06 -33.31
CA LEU A 442 17.86 -13.83 -33.99
C LEU A 442 17.41 -12.39 -33.78
N ASN A 443 17.24 -11.67 -34.88
CA ASN A 443 16.77 -10.30 -34.90
C ASN A 443 15.26 -10.28 -35.09
N MET A 444 14.58 -9.67 -34.13
CA MET A 444 13.12 -9.57 -34.12
C MET A 444 12.67 -8.14 -33.89
N THR A 445 11.68 -7.70 -34.66
CA THR A 445 10.93 -6.47 -34.39
C THR A 445 9.56 -6.79 -33.83
N LEU A 446 9.13 -6.00 -32.86
CA LEU A 446 7.83 -6.11 -32.21
C LEU A 446 7.14 -4.75 -32.23
N PHE A 447 5.87 -4.76 -32.60
CA PHE A 447 5.01 -3.59 -32.58
C PHE A 447 3.68 -3.93 -31.89
N PRO A 448 3.64 -3.88 -30.54
CA PRO A 448 2.38 -3.94 -29.82
C PRO A 448 1.56 -2.66 -29.99
N LEU A 449 0.26 -2.84 -30.19
CA LEU A 449 -0.76 -1.80 -30.13
C LEU A 449 -1.81 -2.25 -29.12
N ARG A 450 -2.07 -1.41 -28.11
CA ARG A 450 -3.06 -1.67 -27.06
C ARG A 450 -4.00 -0.47 -26.96
N LEU A 451 -5.28 -0.74 -27.14
CA LEU A 451 -6.37 0.22 -26.96
C LEU A 451 -7.17 -0.21 -25.75
N THR A 452 -7.34 0.67 -24.78
CA THR A 452 -8.09 0.38 -23.55
C THR A 452 -9.18 1.43 -23.35
N PHE A 453 -10.38 0.97 -22.99
CA PHE A 453 -11.52 1.80 -22.62
C PHE A 453 -11.97 1.43 -21.21
N PRO A 454 -11.36 2.03 -20.17
CA PRO A 454 -11.82 1.90 -18.80
C PRO A 454 -13.15 2.62 -18.63
N ILE A 455 -14.12 1.93 -18.04
CA ILE A 455 -15.42 2.47 -17.64
C ILE A 455 -15.46 2.44 -16.13
N ASN A 456 -15.53 3.60 -15.50
CA ASN A 456 -15.68 3.73 -14.05
C ASN A 456 -17.15 3.97 -13.72
N PHE A 457 -17.72 3.13 -12.87
CA PHE A 457 -19.10 3.27 -12.44
C PHE A 457 -19.20 3.97 -11.08
N PRO A 458 -20.37 4.56 -10.77
CA PRO A 458 -20.64 5.10 -9.44
C PRO A 458 -20.63 4.02 -8.34
N SER A 459 -20.35 4.45 -7.12
CA SER A 459 -20.25 3.60 -5.93
C SER A 459 -21.54 2.87 -5.53
N TYR A 460 -22.71 3.28 -6.04
CA TYR A 460 -23.98 2.59 -5.80
C TYR A 460 -24.22 1.39 -6.73
N THR A 461 -23.34 1.15 -7.71
CA THR A 461 -23.44 0.03 -8.64
C THR A 461 -22.67 -1.18 -8.10
N PHE A 462 -23.02 -2.38 -8.56
CA PHE A 462 -22.40 -3.62 -8.11
C PHE A 462 -20.95 -3.80 -8.60
N PHE A 463 -20.57 -3.13 -9.70
CA PHE A 463 -19.23 -3.19 -10.28
C PHE A 463 -18.57 -1.81 -10.20
N ASN A 464 -17.33 -1.73 -9.75
CA ASN A 464 -16.64 -0.44 -9.65
C ASN A 464 -16.09 0.01 -11.01
N SER A 465 -15.61 -0.94 -11.81
CA SER A 465 -15.07 -0.65 -13.12
C SER A 465 -15.22 -1.83 -14.07
N PHE A 466 -15.22 -1.49 -15.35
CA PHE A 466 -15.23 -2.43 -16.46
C PHE A 466 -14.23 -1.96 -17.50
N THR A 467 -13.36 -2.84 -17.95
CA THR A 467 -12.33 -2.47 -18.91
C THR A 467 -12.47 -3.29 -20.17
N PHE A 468 -12.66 -2.59 -21.28
CA PHE A 468 -12.55 -3.17 -22.62
C PHE A 468 -11.14 -2.96 -23.13
N GLU A 469 -10.45 -4.04 -23.49
CA GLU A 469 -9.11 -3.98 -24.03
C GLU A 469 -9.02 -4.72 -25.37
N TYR A 470 -8.48 -4.01 -26.36
CA TYR A 470 -8.10 -4.56 -27.64
C TYR A 470 -6.58 -4.49 -27.77
N PHE A 471 -5.94 -5.64 -27.99
CA PHE A 471 -4.51 -5.69 -28.20
C PHE A 471 -4.16 -6.47 -29.47
N THR A 472 -3.16 -5.95 -30.18
CA THR A 472 -2.54 -6.62 -31.32
C THR A 472 -1.05 -6.56 -31.18
N GLU A 473 -0.39 -7.64 -31.54
CA GLU A 473 1.06 -7.70 -31.57
C GLU A 473 1.53 -8.17 -32.93
N LEU A 474 2.28 -7.32 -33.62
CA LEU A 474 2.96 -7.67 -34.86
C LEU A 474 4.41 -8.00 -34.54
N GLN A 475 4.81 -9.21 -34.89
CA GLN A 475 6.18 -9.70 -34.73
C GLN A 475 6.77 -10.05 -36.09
N GLN A 476 7.98 -9.56 -36.36
CA GLN A 476 8.67 -9.79 -37.62
C GLN A 476 10.11 -10.25 -37.36
N LEU A 477 10.42 -11.45 -37.86
CA LEU A 477 11.76 -12.03 -37.77
C LEU A 477 12.56 -11.67 -39.02
N HIS A 478 13.75 -11.09 -38.85
CA HIS A 478 14.54 -10.56 -39.97
C HIS A 478 15.51 -11.57 -40.58
N ASN A 479 16.20 -12.35 -39.75
CA ASN A 479 17.27 -13.26 -40.15
C ASN A 479 16.99 -14.72 -39.78
N PHE A 480 15.70 -15.10 -39.80
CA PHE A 480 15.26 -16.44 -39.43
C PHE A 480 15.99 -17.55 -40.21
N LEU A 481 16.16 -17.38 -41.53
CA LEU A 481 16.83 -18.37 -42.37
C LEU A 481 18.32 -18.53 -42.00
N ASP A 482 19.05 -17.43 -41.84
CA ASP A 482 20.47 -17.47 -41.51
C ASP A 482 20.71 -18.13 -40.15
N VAL A 483 19.86 -17.82 -39.17
CA VAL A 483 19.88 -18.43 -37.84
C VAL A 483 19.51 -19.92 -37.91
N SER A 484 18.53 -20.29 -38.73
CA SER A 484 18.16 -21.70 -38.93
C SER A 484 19.32 -22.51 -39.53
N VAL A 485 20.04 -21.94 -40.50
CA VAL A 485 21.19 -22.57 -41.14
C VAL A 485 22.38 -22.66 -40.19
N ASP A 486 22.66 -21.61 -39.41
CA ASP A 486 23.69 -21.60 -38.38
C ASP A 486 23.45 -22.69 -37.32
N MET A 487 22.21 -22.85 -36.86
CA MET A 487 21.84 -23.91 -35.93
C MET A 487 21.93 -25.32 -36.52
N LEU A 488 21.71 -25.48 -37.84
CA LEU A 488 21.76 -26.78 -38.52
C LEU A 488 23.18 -27.19 -38.98
N LEU A 489 24.06 -26.22 -39.29
CA LEU A 489 25.39 -26.46 -39.87
C LEU A 489 26.51 -26.62 -38.84
N THR A 490 26.24 -26.55 -37.54
CA THR A 490 27.23 -26.91 -36.52
C THR A 490 27.20 -28.43 -36.26
N PRO A 491 28.15 -29.23 -36.79
CA PRO A 491 28.22 -30.63 -36.46
C PRO A 491 28.58 -30.78 -34.98
N LYS A 492 27.70 -31.40 -34.18
CA LYS A 492 28.19 -32.15 -33.01
C LYS A 492 29.15 -33.21 -33.55
N PRO A 493 30.37 -33.39 -33.00
CA PRO A 493 31.13 -34.59 -33.29
C PRO A 493 30.36 -35.75 -32.66
N CYS A 494 29.49 -36.40 -33.44
CA CYS A 494 28.96 -37.71 -33.10
C CYS A 494 30.15 -38.68 -33.09
N ARG A 495 30.76 -38.88 -31.92
CA ARG A 495 31.40 -40.16 -31.61
C ARG A 495 30.29 -41.19 -31.48
N LEU A 496 29.81 -41.70 -32.62
CA LEU A 496 28.94 -42.87 -32.67
C LEU A 496 29.84 -44.09 -32.85
N SER A 497 30.24 -44.68 -31.72
CA SER A 497 30.42 -46.12 -31.65
C SER A 497 29.06 -46.77 -31.92
N SER A 498 29.03 -47.67 -32.90
CA SER A 498 27.99 -48.66 -33.22
C SER A 498 26.83 -48.78 -32.22
N CYS A 499 25.61 -48.48 -32.65
CA CYS A 499 24.58 -49.52 -32.84
C CYS A 499 23.27 -48.93 -33.37
N SER A 500 22.66 -49.75 -34.22
CA SER A 500 21.39 -49.61 -34.90
C SER A 500 20.18 -49.40 -33.98
N SER A 501 19.37 -48.38 -34.24
CA SER A 501 17.93 -48.54 -34.51
C SER A 501 17.32 -47.16 -34.78
N LEU A 502 16.73 -47.01 -35.97
CA LEU A 502 15.87 -45.90 -36.30
C LEU A 502 14.61 -45.95 -35.41
N SER A 503 14.26 -44.85 -34.77
CA SER A 503 12.86 -44.47 -34.60
C SER A 503 12.71 -43.02 -35.03
N CYS A 504 11.87 -42.85 -36.04
CA CYS A 504 11.49 -41.59 -36.63
C CYS A 504 10.33 -41.05 -35.78
N SER A 505 10.45 -39.84 -35.24
CA SER A 505 9.30 -39.14 -34.67
C SER A 505 9.43 -37.65 -34.99
N PHE A 506 8.65 -37.28 -36.02
CA PHE A 506 8.18 -35.93 -36.33
C PHE A 506 7.83 -35.15 -35.08
N TRP A 507 8.35 -33.92 -34.96
CA TRP A 507 7.70 -32.85 -34.23
C TRP A 507 7.69 -31.61 -35.11
N THR A 508 6.52 -31.35 -35.68
CA THR A 508 6.12 -30.05 -36.22
C THR A 508 5.74 -29.14 -35.05
N TYR A 509 6.38 -27.97 -34.99
CA TYR A 509 5.79 -26.72 -34.49
C TYR A 509 6.29 -25.59 -35.37
#